data_AF-A0A1F3NSG9-F1
#
_entry.id   AF-A0A1F3NSG9-F1
#
_cell.length_a   1.000
_cell.length_b   1.000
_cell.length_c   1.000
_cell.angle_alpha   90.00
_cell.angle_beta   90.00
_cell.angle_gamma   90.00
#
_symmetry.space_group_name_H-M   'P 1'
#
loop_
_entity.id
_entity.type
_entity.pdbx_description
1 polymer ?
#
loop_
_entity_poly.entity_id
_entity_poly.type
_entity_poly.pdbx_seq_one_letter_code
_entity_poly.pdbx_strand_id
1 'polypeptide(L)'
;MINYKFSVMKRKISVFAILAIFCTVNISAQNANRERLEAYKIAFFTKRLNLTPGEAEKFWPLYNEYQETKTRIQLERQELNRNFNQNGLNMNDREMTEAGDRLIGLEVREAALAQEFHNKIKTVLTPAKILRLYQAENQYRLQLLKELQERREERNNQNIRQQ
;
A
#
# COMPACT_ATOMS: atom_id res chain seq x y z
N MET A 1 44.67 -15.76 -35.38
CA MET A 1 44.04 -16.10 -34.07
C MET A 1 43.50 -14.89 -33.29
N ILE A 2 43.91 -13.65 -33.58
CA ILE A 2 43.54 -12.43 -32.83
C ILE A 2 42.07 -11.99 -33.09
N ASN A 3 41.57 -12.15 -34.32
CA ASN A 3 40.21 -11.73 -34.70
C ASN A 3 39.08 -12.55 -34.03
N TYR A 4 39.35 -13.79 -33.63
CA TYR A 4 38.36 -14.66 -32.97
C TYR A 4 38.08 -14.23 -31.52
N LYS A 5 39.12 -13.82 -30.76
CA LYS A 5 38.95 -13.31 -29.40
C LYS A 5 38.12 -12.02 -29.37
N PHE A 6 38.25 -11.17 -30.37
CA PHE A 6 37.52 -9.90 -30.45
C PHE A 6 36.02 -10.08 -30.72
N SER A 7 35.62 -11.03 -31.58
CA SER A 7 34.20 -11.30 -31.85
C SER A 7 33.48 -11.94 -30.64
N VAL A 8 34.16 -12.84 -29.92
CA VAL A 8 33.63 -13.48 -28.71
C VAL A 8 33.45 -12.46 -27.58
N MET A 9 34.38 -11.52 -27.43
CA MET A 9 34.30 -10.46 -26.42
C MET A 9 33.14 -9.49 -26.68
N LYS A 10 32.91 -9.10 -27.94
CA LYS A 10 31.72 -8.32 -28.33
C LYS A 10 30.41 -9.06 -28.08
N ARG A 11 30.36 -10.37 -28.35
CA ARG A 11 29.17 -11.20 -28.09
C ARG A 11 28.86 -11.30 -26.59
N LYS A 12 29.89 -11.42 -25.74
CA LYS A 12 29.73 -11.39 -24.26
C LYS A 12 29.26 -10.02 -23.76
N ILE A 13 29.78 -8.92 -24.31
CA ILE A 13 29.35 -7.55 -23.98
C ILE A 13 27.88 -7.32 -24.38
N SER A 14 27.47 -7.78 -25.57
CA SER A 14 26.07 -7.70 -26.02
C SER A 14 25.12 -8.53 -25.14
N VAL A 15 25.52 -9.73 -24.73
CA VAL A 15 24.73 -10.56 -23.81
C VAL A 15 24.62 -9.90 -22.42
N PHE A 16 25.70 -9.31 -21.91
CA PHE A 16 25.69 -8.61 -20.63
C PHE A 16 24.82 -7.33 -20.67
N ALA A 17 24.84 -6.60 -21.78
CA ALA A 17 23.98 -5.43 -21.99
C ALA A 17 22.48 -5.81 -22.07
N ILE A 18 22.14 -6.92 -22.72
CA ILE A 18 20.76 -7.44 -22.78
C ILE A 18 20.29 -7.90 -21.39
N LEU A 19 21.17 -8.53 -20.61
CA LEU A 19 20.86 -8.98 -19.25
C LEU A 19 20.66 -7.78 -18.29
N ALA A 20 21.45 -6.71 -18.44
CA ALA A 20 21.31 -5.48 -17.66
C ALA A 20 19.99 -4.74 -17.96
N ILE A 21 19.52 -4.76 -19.21
CA ILE A 21 18.22 -4.21 -19.60
C ILE A 21 17.09 -5.01 -18.96
N PHE A 22 17.18 -6.35 -18.90
CA PHE A 22 16.16 -7.19 -18.24
C PHE A 22 16.02 -6.93 -16.74
N CYS A 23 17.10 -6.55 -16.04
CA CYS A 23 17.04 -6.20 -14.62
C CYS A 23 16.32 -4.86 -14.35
N THR A 24 16.43 -3.87 -15.24
CA THR A 24 15.79 -2.55 -15.04
C THR A 24 14.28 -2.57 -15.29
N VAL A 25 13.78 -3.41 -16.21
CA VAL A 25 12.33 -3.50 -16.49
C VAL A 25 11.54 -4.03 -15.30
N ASN A 26 12.13 -4.93 -14.50
CA ASN A 26 11.46 -5.55 -13.36
C ASN A 26 11.28 -4.57 -12.17
N ILE A 27 12.20 -3.64 -11.96
CA ILE A 27 12.11 -2.63 -10.89
C ILE A 27 11.05 -1.58 -11.21
N SER A 28 10.94 -1.14 -12.47
CA SER A 28 9.93 -0.15 -12.89
C SER A 28 8.49 -0.67 -12.81
N ALA A 29 8.27 -1.97 -12.97
CA ALA A 29 6.93 -2.57 -12.96
C ALA A 29 6.27 -2.58 -11.55
N GLN A 30 7.05 -2.74 -10.48
CA GLN A 30 6.50 -2.68 -9.11
C GLN A 30 6.14 -1.24 -8.70
N ASN A 31 6.96 -0.25 -9.08
CA ASN A 31 6.71 1.16 -8.77
C ASN A 31 5.51 1.73 -9.52
N ALA A 32 5.32 1.36 -10.79
CA ALA A 32 4.23 1.85 -11.62
C ALA A 32 2.83 1.53 -11.06
N ASN A 33 2.65 0.39 -10.39
CA ASN A 33 1.37 0.03 -9.78
C ASN A 33 1.06 0.86 -8.53
N ARG A 34 2.09 1.15 -7.72
CA ARG A 34 1.94 2.01 -6.53
C ARG A 34 1.62 3.44 -6.92
N GLU A 35 2.34 3.99 -7.89
CA GLU A 35 2.10 5.35 -8.41
C GLU A 35 0.69 5.50 -9.00
N ARG A 36 0.20 4.50 -9.74
CA ARG A 36 -1.18 4.50 -10.25
C ARG A 36 -2.22 4.50 -9.13
N LEU A 37 -1.99 3.71 -8.08
CA LEU A 37 -2.89 3.64 -6.93
C LEU A 37 -2.95 4.97 -6.17
N GLU A 38 -1.79 5.61 -5.97
CA GLU A 38 -1.70 6.92 -5.33
C GLU A 38 -2.35 8.02 -6.19
N ALA A 39 -2.10 8.03 -7.51
CA ALA A 39 -2.75 8.97 -8.42
C ALA A 39 -4.28 8.82 -8.41
N TYR A 40 -4.76 7.57 -8.42
CA TYR A 40 -6.18 7.27 -8.31
C TYR A 40 -6.77 7.74 -6.96
N LYS A 41 -6.04 7.52 -5.86
CA LYS A 41 -6.41 8.02 -4.53
C LYS A 41 -6.54 9.55 -4.54
N ILE A 42 -5.50 10.25 -5.03
CA ILE A 42 -5.47 11.71 -5.12
C ILE A 42 -6.67 12.23 -5.92
N ALA A 43 -6.91 11.67 -7.10
CA ALA A 43 -8.05 12.06 -7.93
C ALA A 43 -9.40 11.81 -7.22
N PHE A 44 -9.55 10.66 -6.54
CA PHE A 44 -10.77 10.28 -5.84
C PHE A 44 -11.12 11.27 -4.72
N PHE A 45 -10.15 11.56 -3.84
CA PHE A 45 -10.36 12.48 -2.73
C PHE A 45 -10.51 13.92 -3.21
N THR A 46 -9.72 14.37 -4.19
CA THR A 46 -9.82 15.73 -4.75
C THR A 46 -11.23 15.99 -5.30
N LYS A 47 -11.78 15.02 -6.06
CA LYS A 47 -13.13 15.11 -6.63
C LYS A 47 -14.23 15.12 -5.56
N ARG A 48 -14.12 14.30 -4.51
CA ARG A 48 -15.18 14.18 -3.48
C ARG A 48 -15.15 15.31 -2.44
N LEU A 49 -13.98 15.84 -2.14
CA LEU A 49 -13.81 16.86 -1.10
C LEU A 49 -13.92 18.28 -1.65
N ASN A 50 -13.73 18.46 -2.96
CA ASN A 50 -13.71 19.77 -3.62
C ASN A 50 -12.76 20.73 -2.88
N LEU A 51 -11.52 20.28 -2.73
CA LEU A 51 -10.47 21.05 -2.06
C LEU A 51 -10.07 22.24 -2.93
N THR A 52 -9.95 23.42 -2.32
CA THR A 52 -9.29 24.54 -2.98
C THR A 52 -7.77 24.26 -3.06
N PRO A 53 -7.02 24.92 -3.95
CA PRO A 53 -5.57 24.74 -4.02
C PRO A 53 -4.87 24.94 -2.67
N GLY A 54 -5.26 25.96 -1.90
CA GLY A 54 -4.67 26.24 -0.58
C GLY A 54 -5.08 25.25 0.51
N GLU A 55 -6.28 24.66 0.43
CA GLU A 55 -6.66 23.54 1.32
C GLU A 55 -5.88 22.28 0.96
N ALA A 56 -5.75 21.97 -0.33
CA ALA A 56 -5.05 20.78 -0.81
C ALA A 56 -3.57 20.78 -0.40
N GLU A 57 -2.88 21.91 -0.52
CA GLU A 57 -1.48 22.09 -0.13
C GLU A 57 -1.24 21.74 1.35
N LYS A 58 -2.19 22.09 2.23
CA LYS A 58 -2.13 21.80 3.67
C LYS A 58 -2.66 20.41 4.02
N PHE A 59 -3.64 19.91 3.27
CA PHE A 59 -4.30 18.63 3.50
C PHE A 59 -3.39 17.45 3.21
N TRP A 60 -2.74 17.43 2.04
CA TRP A 60 -1.99 16.27 1.58
C TRP A 60 -0.84 15.85 2.51
N PRO A 61 -0.01 16.76 3.05
CA PRO A 61 1.03 16.39 4.00
C PRO A 61 0.48 15.68 5.25
N LEU A 62 -0.58 16.24 5.86
CA LEU A 62 -1.23 15.68 7.04
C LEU A 62 -1.86 14.32 6.76
N TYR A 63 -2.52 14.20 5.61
CA TYR A 63 -3.17 12.96 5.21
C TYR A 63 -2.13 11.87 4.92
N ASN A 64 -1.04 12.20 4.23
CA ASN A 64 0.00 11.23 3.89
C ASN A 64 0.70 10.68 5.15
N GLU A 65 1.06 11.56 6.09
CA GLU A 65 1.66 11.18 7.38
C GLU A 65 0.72 10.24 8.18
N TYR A 66 -0.56 10.58 8.26
CA TYR A 66 -1.58 9.75 8.90
C TYR A 66 -1.68 8.36 8.24
N GLN A 67 -1.71 8.32 6.91
CA GLN A 67 -1.85 7.07 6.15
C GLN A 67 -0.60 6.19 6.25
N GLU A 68 0.59 6.77 6.24
CA GLU A 68 1.84 6.04 6.43
C GLU A 68 1.88 5.39 7.81
N THR A 69 1.59 6.17 8.86
CA THR A 69 1.60 5.66 10.24
C THR A 69 0.52 4.59 10.44
N LYS A 70 -0.68 4.81 9.90
CA LYS A 70 -1.76 3.83 9.93
C LYS A 70 -1.39 2.54 9.21
N THR A 71 -0.72 2.64 8.06
CA THR A 71 -0.24 1.47 7.30
C THR A 71 0.77 0.67 8.12
N ARG A 72 1.71 1.33 8.81
CA ARG A 72 2.66 0.66 9.69
C ARG A 72 1.98 -0.11 10.83
N ILE A 73 0.99 0.50 11.50
CA ILE A 73 0.18 -0.18 12.52
C ILE A 73 -0.53 -1.41 11.92
N GLN A 74 -1.09 -1.28 10.72
CA GLN A 74 -1.76 -2.38 10.05
C GLN A 74 -0.80 -3.51 9.68
N LEU A 75 0.43 -3.20 9.28
CA LEU A 75 1.47 -4.21 9.00
C LEU A 75 1.88 -4.95 10.28
N GLU A 76 2.10 -4.23 11.39
CA GLU A 76 2.37 -4.84 12.70
C GLU A 76 1.24 -5.79 13.13
N ARG A 77 -0.02 -5.38 12.94
CA ARG A 77 -1.19 -6.23 13.21
C ARG A 77 -1.22 -7.48 12.32
N GLN A 78 -0.93 -7.32 11.03
CA GLN A 78 -0.87 -8.46 10.09
C GLN A 78 0.24 -9.44 10.47
N GLU A 79 1.40 -8.94 10.87
CA GLU A 79 2.52 -9.77 11.34
C GLU A 79 2.15 -10.55 12.59
N LEU A 80 1.53 -9.88 13.58
CA LEU A 80 1.05 -10.50 14.80
C LEU A 80 0.06 -11.64 14.50
N ASN A 81 -0.93 -11.37 13.65
CA ASN A 81 -1.92 -12.37 13.23
C ASN A 81 -1.26 -13.52 12.46
N ARG A 82 -0.29 -13.22 11.59
CA ARG A 82 0.45 -14.26 10.84
C ARG A 82 1.23 -15.16 11.79
N ASN A 83 1.92 -14.58 12.78
CA ASN A 83 2.66 -15.34 13.78
C ASN A 83 1.72 -16.24 14.59
N PHE A 84 0.61 -15.70 15.06
CA PHE A 84 -0.40 -16.49 15.77
C PHE A 84 -0.94 -17.65 14.93
N ASN A 85 -1.28 -17.41 13.66
CA ASN A 85 -1.79 -18.46 12.77
C ASN A 85 -0.74 -19.56 12.47
N GLN A 86 0.56 -19.21 12.48
CA GLN A 86 1.65 -20.15 12.17
C GLN A 86 2.14 -20.91 13.40
N ASN A 87 2.22 -20.23 14.55
CA ASN A 87 2.90 -20.74 15.74
C ASN A 87 1.98 -20.86 16.96
N GLY A 88 0.70 -20.48 16.87
CA GLY A 88 -0.21 -20.37 18.01
C GLY A 88 -0.36 -21.64 18.83
N LEU A 89 -0.26 -22.82 18.20
CA LEU A 89 -0.31 -24.12 18.89
C LEU A 89 0.92 -24.38 19.79
N ASN A 90 2.03 -23.67 19.56
CA ASN A 90 3.28 -23.82 20.30
C ASN A 90 3.50 -22.67 21.30
N MET A 91 2.59 -21.69 21.36
CA MET A 91 2.69 -20.58 22.29
C MET A 91 2.28 -21.02 23.69
N ASN A 92 3.02 -20.58 24.71
CA ASN A 92 2.59 -20.72 26.11
C ASN A 92 1.67 -19.57 26.54
N ASP A 93 1.05 -19.70 27.72
CA ASP A 93 0.08 -18.71 28.24
C ASP A 93 0.65 -17.30 28.34
N ARG A 94 1.95 -17.15 28.66
CA ARG A 94 2.62 -15.85 28.73
C ARG A 94 2.71 -15.22 27.34
N GLU A 95 3.13 -15.99 26.35
CA GLU A 95 3.24 -15.54 24.96
C GLU A 95 1.88 -15.19 24.35
N MET A 96 0.84 -15.97 24.67
CA MET A 96 -0.53 -15.67 24.27
C MET A 96 -1.05 -14.37 24.90
N THR A 97 -0.77 -14.17 26.20
CA THR A 97 -1.12 -12.93 26.91
C THR A 97 -0.42 -11.73 26.28
N GLU A 98 0.89 -11.81 26.07
CA GLU A 98 1.64 -10.74 25.42
C GLU A 98 1.16 -10.44 23.99
N ALA A 99 0.75 -11.47 23.24
CA ALA A 99 0.16 -11.28 21.91
C ALA A 99 -1.18 -10.54 21.98
N GLY A 100 -2.05 -10.90 22.94
CA GLY A 100 -3.30 -10.21 23.22
C GLY A 100 -3.08 -8.74 23.60
N ASP A 101 -2.17 -8.48 24.54
CA ASP A 101 -1.83 -7.13 24.99
C ASP A 101 -1.28 -6.28 23.84
N ARG A 102 -0.41 -6.85 22.99
CA ARG A 102 0.08 -6.17 21.78
C ARG A 102 -1.04 -5.85 20.80
N LEU A 103 -2.00 -6.75 20.61
CA LEU A 103 -3.14 -6.52 19.70
C LEU A 103 -3.99 -5.34 20.18
N ILE A 104 -4.33 -5.31 21.48
CA ILE A 104 -5.08 -4.20 22.07
C ILE A 104 -4.27 -2.90 22.04
N GLY A 105 -2.97 -2.97 22.31
CA GLY A 105 -2.07 -1.81 22.21
C GLY A 105 -2.01 -1.22 20.79
N LEU A 106 -2.10 -2.05 19.75
CA LEU A 106 -2.22 -1.59 18.36
C LEU A 106 -3.53 -0.83 18.11
N GLU A 107 -4.66 -1.30 18.66
CA GLU A 107 -5.97 -0.64 18.55
C GLU A 107 -5.98 0.72 19.24
N VAL A 108 -5.42 0.81 20.44
CA VAL A 108 -5.29 2.06 21.18
C VAL A 108 -4.44 3.06 20.39
N ARG A 109 -3.31 2.62 19.83
CA ARG A 109 -2.46 3.48 18.97
C ARG A 109 -3.19 3.96 17.74
N GLU A 110 -3.95 3.09 17.08
CA GLU A 110 -4.72 3.45 15.88
C GLU A 110 -5.81 4.48 16.20
N ALA A 111 -6.53 4.30 17.31
CA ALA A 111 -7.54 5.25 17.77
C ALA A 111 -6.93 6.61 18.14
N ALA A 112 -5.80 6.62 18.85
CA ALA A 112 -5.07 7.84 19.19
C ALA A 112 -4.60 8.59 17.93
N LEU A 113 -4.04 7.86 16.96
CA LEU A 113 -3.64 8.41 15.67
C LEU A 113 -4.83 9.04 14.92
N ALA A 114 -5.99 8.38 14.91
CA ALA A 114 -7.20 8.91 14.28
C ALA A 114 -7.70 10.19 14.95
N GLN A 115 -7.66 10.24 16.28
CA GLN A 115 -8.01 11.44 17.05
C GLN A 115 -7.05 12.60 16.76
N GLU A 116 -5.75 12.34 16.75
CA GLU A 116 -4.72 13.34 16.42
C GLU A 116 -4.93 13.91 15.01
N PHE A 117 -5.13 13.03 14.02
CA PHE A 117 -5.41 13.45 12.65
C PHE A 117 -6.69 14.29 12.56
N HIS A 118 -7.77 13.89 13.24
CA HIS A 118 -9.00 14.68 13.31
C HIS A 118 -8.76 16.08 13.90
N ASN A 119 -7.95 16.18 14.95
CA ASN A 119 -7.60 17.45 15.56
C ASN A 119 -6.79 18.35 14.63
N LYS A 120 -5.79 17.80 13.92
CA LYS A 120 -5.00 18.55 12.93
C LYS A 120 -5.87 19.02 11.77
N ILE A 121 -6.71 18.15 11.21
CA ILE A 121 -7.47 18.46 9.99
C ILE A 121 -8.60 19.48 10.19
N LYS A 122 -9.12 19.63 11.41
CA LYS A 122 -10.07 20.70 11.78
C LYS A 122 -9.51 22.11 11.54
N THR A 123 -8.20 22.27 11.53
CA THR A 123 -7.56 23.57 11.28
C THR A 123 -7.42 23.88 9.77
N VAL A 124 -7.64 22.88 8.92
CA VAL A 124 -7.44 22.96 7.46
C VAL A 124 -8.77 22.90 6.70
N LEU A 125 -9.70 22.05 7.13
CA LEU A 125 -10.95 21.79 6.43
C LEU A 125 -12.18 22.18 7.25
N THR A 126 -13.26 22.55 6.55
CA THR A 126 -14.56 22.78 7.18
C THR A 126 -15.16 21.48 7.71
N PRO A 127 -16.01 21.51 8.75
CA PRO A 127 -16.65 20.31 9.30
C PRO A 127 -17.37 19.45 8.26
N ALA A 128 -18.04 20.10 7.28
CA ALA A 128 -18.71 19.41 6.19
C ALA A 128 -17.73 18.61 5.30
N LYS A 129 -16.55 19.16 5.01
CA LYS A 129 -15.52 18.46 4.23
C LYS A 129 -14.88 17.33 5.03
N ILE A 130 -14.73 17.47 6.34
CA ILE A 130 -14.21 16.42 7.22
C ILE A 130 -15.14 15.21 7.26
N LEU A 131 -16.45 15.43 7.36
CA LEU A 131 -17.42 14.32 7.29
C LEU A 131 -17.39 13.63 5.93
N ARG A 132 -17.27 14.40 4.83
CA ARG A 132 -17.09 13.84 3.48
C ARG A 132 -15.79 13.07 3.34
N LEU A 133 -14.71 13.49 4.01
CA LEU A 133 -13.44 12.76 4.04
C LEU A 133 -13.63 11.36 4.61
N TYR A 134 -14.26 11.22 5.77
CA TYR A 134 -14.48 9.90 6.36
C TYR A 134 -15.39 9.01 5.50
N GLN A 135 -16.40 9.57 4.87
CA GLN A 135 -17.23 8.84 3.90
C GLN A 135 -16.41 8.42 2.68
N ALA A 136 -15.59 9.32 2.13
CA ALA A 136 -14.75 9.05 0.98
C ALA A 136 -13.70 7.96 1.28
N GLU A 137 -13.09 7.96 2.48
CA GLU A 137 -12.16 6.90 2.88
C GLU A 137 -12.82 5.52 2.88
N ASN A 138 -14.02 5.41 3.46
CA ASN A 138 -14.77 4.16 3.45
C ASN A 138 -15.14 3.71 2.04
N GLN A 139 -15.59 4.63 1.20
CA GLN A 139 -15.95 4.34 -0.19
C GLN A 139 -14.73 3.92 -1.02
N TYR A 140 -13.60 4.59 -0.84
CA TYR A 140 -12.34 4.24 -1.49
C TYR A 140 -11.91 2.82 -1.10
N ARG A 141 -11.96 2.48 0.19
CA ARG A 141 -11.64 1.13 0.67
C ARG A 141 -12.55 0.06 0.07
N LEU A 142 -13.87 0.30 0.06
CA LEU A 142 -14.83 -0.64 -0.52
C LEU A 142 -14.60 -0.83 -2.02
N GLN A 143 -14.32 0.26 -2.74
CA GLN A 143 -14.05 0.22 -4.17
C GLN A 143 -12.76 -0.55 -4.48
N LEU A 144 -11.70 -0.34 -3.70
CA LEU A 144 -10.46 -1.13 -3.82
C LEU A 144 -10.70 -2.62 -3.57
N LEU A 145 -11.46 -2.96 -2.53
CA LEU A 145 -11.77 -4.36 -2.24
C LEU A 145 -12.54 -5.01 -3.39
N LYS A 146 -13.53 -4.31 -3.94
CA LYS A 146 -14.30 -4.77 -5.09
C LYS A 146 -13.41 -5.01 -6.31
N GLU A 147 -12.55 -4.04 -6.65
CA GLU A 147 -11.64 -4.16 -7.79
C GLU A 147 -10.63 -5.31 -7.61
N LEU A 148 -10.15 -5.54 -6.39
CA LEU A 148 -9.29 -6.69 -6.08
C LEU A 148 -10.02 -8.02 -6.21
N GLN A 149 -11.30 -8.09 -5.87
CA GLN A 149 -12.14 -9.28 -6.05
C GLN A 149 -12.38 -9.56 -7.53
N GLU A 150 -12.81 -8.57 -8.30
CA GLU A 150 -13.06 -8.70 -9.75
C GLU A 150 -11.80 -9.17 -10.49
N ARG A 151 -10.62 -8.58 -10.19
CA ARG A 151 -9.33 -9.02 -10.76
C ARG A 151 -8.93 -10.44 -10.40
N ARG A 152 -9.39 -10.97 -9.26
CA ARG A 152 -9.16 -12.37 -8.87
C ARG A 152 -10.07 -13.30 -9.67
N GLU A 153 -11.34 -12.94 -9.82
CA GLU A 153 -12.32 -13.71 -10.59
C GLU A 153 -11.94 -13.78 -12.07
N GLU A 154 -11.55 -12.66 -12.68
CA GLU A 154 -11.08 -12.61 -14.06
C GLU A 154 -9.90 -13.56 -14.30
N ARG A 155 -8.92 -13.57 -13.39
CA ARG A 155 -7.76 -14.45 -13.47
C ARG A 155 -8.13 -15.93 -13.36
N ASN A 156 -9.04 -16.26 -12.44
CA ASN A 156 -9.54 -17.63 -12.29
C ASN A 156 -10.29 -18.09 -13.54
N ASN A 157 -11.14 -17.23 -14.11
CA ASN A 157 -11.89 -17.52 -15.33
C ASN A 157 -10.98 -17.68 -16.56
N GLN A 158 -9.89 -16.91 -16.66
CA GLN A 158 -8.88 -17.08 -17.71
C GLN A 158 -8.17 -18.44 -17.61
N ASN A 159 -7.81 -18.86 -16.39
CA ASN A 159 -7.19 -20.17 -16.17
C ASN A 159 -8.12 -21.34 -16.54
N ILE A 160 -9.42 -21.22 -16.26
CA ILE A 160 -10.43 -22.23 -16.60
C ILE A 160 -10.62 -22.35 -18.12
N ARG A 161 -10.54 -21.24 -18.87
CA ARG A 161 -10.70 -21.24 -20.34
C ARG A 161 -9.48 -21.78 -21.10
N GLN A 162 -8.35 -21.93 -20.43
CA GLN A 162 -7.10 -22.44 -21.00
C GLN A 162 -6.86 -23.93 -20.70
N GLN A 163 -7.80 -24.58 -20.00
CA GLN A 163 -7.84 -26.02 -19.75
C GLN A 163 -8.93 -26.66 -20.62
#